data_AF-A0A167XQX5-F1
#
_entry.id   AF-A0A167XQX5-F1
#
_cell.length_a   1.000
_cell.length_b   1.000
_cell.length_c   1.000
_cell.angle_alpha   90.00
_cell.angle_beta   90.00
_cell.angle_gamma   90.00
#
_symmetry.space_group_name_H-M   'P 1'
#
loop_
_entity.id
_entity.type
_entity.pdbx_description
1 polymer ?
#
loop_
_entity_poly.entity_id
_entity_poly.type
_entity_poly.pdbx_seq_one_letter_code
_entity_poly.pdbx_strand_id
1 'polypeptide(L)'
;MSCEEIIGCEYIDEVESLYKWNIGDDGVTGEEIKQLHAALRSTIRPTWQRGPPLNFGCAAHGKLKADQWRSAIEFDVPAFLAQLWSYSDAEVRIDEKKRWRRQVLASTMLLATAIRWGTSDIASQSHAHNYTQYMMAYLEILLHLYPSFKLRPNHHAALHIGFFLREYGPMRGWWMYPFERIIGILQKTNTNSKLG
;
A
#
# COMPACT_ATOMS: atom_id res chain seq x y z
N MET A 1 -28.68 7.50 49.27
CA MET A 1 -27.34 7.93 48.81
C MET A 1 -27.08 7.29 47.46
N SER A 2 -27.62 7.89 46.39
CA SER A 2 -27.25 7.59 45.01
C SER A 2 -26.47 8.80 44.50
N CYS A 3 -25.26 8.57 44.01
CA CYS A 3 -24.47 9.58 43.33
C CYS A 3 -24.79 9.42 41.84
N GLU A 4 -25.53 10.40 41.31
CA GLU A 4 -25.90 10.52 39.91
C GLU A 4 -24.69 10.93 39.06
N GLU A 5 -24.57 10.24 37.93
CA GLU A 5 -24.10 10.70 36.62
C GLU A 5 -22.92 11.67 36.54
N ILE A 6 -21.80 11.13 36.04
CA ILE A 6 -20.68 11.91 35.51
C ILE A 6 -21.15 12.61 34.22
N ILE A 7 -21.39 13.91 34.31
CA ILE A 7 -21.58 14.81 33.17
C ILE A 7 -20.24 14.90 32.43
N GLY A 8 -20.20 14.45 31.17
CA GLY A 8 -19.02 14.62 30.30
C GLY A 8 -18.82 13.60 29.19
N CYS A 9 -19.64 12.55 29.08
CA CYS A 9 -19.45 11.52 28.04
C CYS A 9 -20.10 11.84 26.69
N GLU A 10 -20.99 12.82 26.60
CA GLU A 10 -21.73 13.11 25.35
C GLU A 10 -20.97 14.01 24.36
N TYR A 11 -19.87 14.65 24.76
CA TYR A 11 -19.15 15.62 23.91
C TYR A 11 -17.95 15.05 23.14
N ILE A 12 -17.54 13.81 23.42
CA ILE A 12 -16.41 13.16 22.73
C ILE A 12 -16.87 12.47 21.44
N ASP A 13 -18.12 11.99 21.39
CA ASP A 13 -18.63 11.23 20.25
C ASP A 13 -19.05 12.11 19.06
N GLU A 14 -19.49 13.35 19.30
CA GLU A 14 -19.92 14.25 18.22
C GLU A 14 -18.74 14.84 17.42
N VAL A 15 -17.58 15.06 18.05
CA VAL A 15 -16.39 15.58 17.36
C VAL A 15 -15.69 14.49 16.54
N GLU A 16 -15.70 13.23 17.00
CA GLU A 16 -15.23 12.07 16.23
C GLU A 16 -16.06 11.83 14.95
N SER A 17 -17.27 12.37 14.87
CA SER A 17 -18.17 12.19 13.72
C SER A 17 -17.88 13.12 12.54
N LEU A 18 -17.14 14.23 12.76
CA LEU A 18 -17.03 15.31 11.78
C LEU A 18 -15.89 15.14 10.75
N TYR A 19 -14.92 14.25 10.98
CA TYR A 19 -13.80 14.02 10.05
C TYR A 19 -13.43 12.54 9.92
N LYS A 20 -14.40 11.66 9.65
CA LYS A 20 -14.08 10.29 9.22
C LYS A 20 -13.59 10.36 7.77
N TRP A 21 -12.27 10.42 7.63
CA TRP A 21 -11.58 10.32 6.33
C TRP A 21 -12.12 9.08 5.61
N ASN A 22 -12.51 9.27 4.35
CA ASN A 22 -12.96 8.18 3.49
C ASN A 22 -11.84 7.80 2.55
N ILE A 23 -11.74 6.51 2.18
CA ILE A 23 -10.83 6.11 1.12
C ILE A 23 -11.22 6.83 -0.17
N GLY A 24 -10.29 7.62 -0.71
CA GLY A 24 -10.49 8.53 -1.83
C GLY A 24 -10.32 10.01 -1.47
N ASP A 25 -10.43 10.37 -0.19
CA ASP A 25 -9.86 11.60 0.36
C ASP A 25 -8.41 11.27 0.77
N ASP A 26 -7.60 10.96 -0.24
CA ASP A 26 -6.22 10.47 -0.10
C ASP A 26 -5.30 11.49 0.57
N GLY A 27 -5.80 12.70 0.79
CA GLY A 27 -5.08 13.79 1.43
C GLY A 27 -3.83 14.19 0.66
N VAL A 28 -3.65 13.73 -0.59
CA VAL A 28 -2.57 14.14 -1.48
C VAL A 28 -3.15 15.13 -2.48
N THR A 29 -2.69 16.37 -2.40
CA THR A 29 -3.14 17.43 -3.29
C THR A 29 -2.60 17.25 -4.71
N GLY A 30 -3.27 17.84 -5.70
CA GLY A 30 -2.78 17.82 -7.08
C GLY A 30 -1.39 18.42 -7.25
N GLU A 31 -0.97 19.34 -6.38
CA GLU A 31 0.39 19.89 -6.37
C GLU A 31 1.41 18.88 -5.83
N GLU A 32 1.06 18.16 -4.76
CA GLU A 32 1.88 17.06 -4.24
C GLU A 32 2.02 15.93 -5.27
N ILE A 33 0.99 15.65 -6.10
CA ILE A 33 1.11 14.71 -7.22
C ILE A 33 2.12 15.19 -8.28
N LYS A 34 2.16 16.49 -8.61
CA LYS A 34 3.17 17.01 -9.55
C LYS A 34 4.58 16.91 -8.98
N GLN A 35 4.74 17.15 -7.67
CA GLN A 35 6.01 16.97 -6.98
C GLN A 35 6.45 15.50 -7.03
N LEU A 36 5.52 14.56 -6.85
CA LEU A 36 5.79 13.12 -7.04
C LEU A 36 6.29 12.84 -8.46
N HIS A 37 5.64 13.36 -9.50
CA HIS A 37 6.10 13.15 -10.88
C HIS A 37 7.49 13.74 -11.14
N ALA A 38 7.79 14.90 -10.55
CA ALA A 38 9.12 15.51 -10.63
C ALA A 38 10.17 14.62 -9.94
N ALA A 39 9.87 14.13 -8.73
CA ALA A 39 10.75 13.22 -7.99
C ALA A 39 10.97 11.90 -8.74
N LEU A 40 9.93 11.31 -9.34
CA LEU A 40 10.04 10.09 -10.12
C LEU A 40 10.97 10.23 -11.32
N ARG A 41 11.00 11.41 -11.97
CA ARG A 41 11.88 11.73 -13.11
C ARG A 41 13.33 11.96 -12.69
N SER A 42 13.57 12.52 -11.51
CA SER A 42 14.93 12.77 -11.01
C SER A 42 15.55 11.57 -10.28
N THR A 43 14.76 10.57 -9.91
CA THR A 43 15.23 9.37 -9.21
C THR A 43 16.13 8.52 -10.10
N ILE A 44 17.41 8.40 -9.72
CA ILE A 44 18.37 7.48 -10.34
C ILE A 44 18.11 6.07 -9.80
N ARG A 45 17.91 5.10 -10.71
CA ARG A 45 17.57 3.72 -10.35
C ARG A 45 18.59 2.74 -10.97
N PRO A 46 18.87 1.61 -10.29
CA PRO A 46 19.58 0.50 -10.92
C PRO A 46 18.84 0.02 -12.17
N THR A 47 19.58 -0.48 -13.16
CA THR A 47 19.03 -0.88 -14.47
C THR A 47 18.00 -2.01 -14.38
N TRP A 48 18.07 -2.84 -13.34
CA TRP A 48 17.15 -3.94 -13.10
C TRP A 48 15.84 -3.53 -12.40
N GLN A 49 15.75 -2.28 -11.90
CA GLN A 49 14.56 -1.77 -11.23
C GLN A 49 13.81 -0.81 -12.16
N ARG A 50 12.72 -1.30 -12.76
CA ARG A 50 11.78 -0.43 -13.48
C ARG A 50 10.88 0.27 -12.47
N GLY A 51 11.02 1.58 -12.35
CA GLY A 51 10.13 2.40 -11.54
C GLY A 51 8.69 2.42 -12.08
N PRO A 52 7.74 3.01 -11.32
CA PRO A 52 6.40 3.23 -11.82
C PRO A 52 6.41 4.18 -13.03
N PRO A 53 5.30 4.20 -13.81
CA PRO A 53 5.11 5.18 -14.87
C PRO A 53 5.31 6.62 -14.38
N LEU A 54 5.90 7.47 -15.23
CA LEU A 54 6.20 8.86 -14.87
C LEU A 54 4.96 9.72 -14.61
N ASN A 55 3.79 9.25 -15.04
CA ASN A 55 2.47 9.84 -14.81
C ASN A 55 1.63 9.01 -13.82
N PHE A 56 2.30 8.33 -12.88
CA PHE A 56 1.66 7.56 -11.80
C PHE A 56 0.57 8.38 -11.09
N GLY A 57 -0.62 7.80 -10.93
CA GLY A 57 -1.78 8.51 -10.35
C GLY A 57 -2.61 9.33 -11.34
N CYS A 58 -2.16 9.52 -12.60
CA CYS A 58 -2.99 10.15 -13.63
C CYS A 58 -3.97 9.14 -14.26
N ALA A 59 -5.26 9.51 -14.36
CA ALA A 59 -6.28 8.71 -15.05
C ALA A 59 -5.91 8.36 -16.50
N ALA A 60 -5.11 9.21 -17.17
CA ALA A 60 -4.68 9.04 -18.56
C ALA A 60 -3.76 7.82 -18.81
N HIS A 61 -3.14 7.23 -17.78
CA HIS A 61 -2.23 6.09 -17.99
C HIS A 61 -2.94 4.73 -18.15
N GLY A 62 -4.23 4.67 -17.86
CA GLY A 62 -4.93 3.39 -17.76
C GLY A 62 -4.52 2.60 -16.51
N LYS A 63 -4.84 1.30 -16.49
CA LYS A 63 -4.60 0.44 -15.31
C LYS A 63 -3.11 0.10 -15.17
N LEU A 64 -2.55 0.41 -14.01
CA LEU A 64 -1.20 -0.05 -13.63
C LEU A 64 -1.18 -1.58 -13.53
N LYS A 65 -0.08 -2.17 -14.01
CA LYS A 65 0.19 -3.60 -13.84
C LYS A 65 0.59 -3.90 -12.39
N ALA A 66 0.36 -5.13 -11.96
CA ALA A 66 0.67 -5.55 -10.58
C ALA A 66 2.14 -5.31 -10.19
N ASP A 67 3.09 -5.55 -11.10
CA ASP A 67 4.52 -5.30 -10.82
C ASP A 67 4.84 -3.80 -10.69
N GLN A 68 4.14 -2.94 -11.43
CA GLN A 68 4.30 -1.49 -11.31
C GLN A 68 3.76 -0.99 -9.96
N TRP A 69 2.63 -1.53 -9.49
CA TRP A 69 2.13 -1.26 -8.15
C TRP A 69 3.11 -1.71 -7.07
N ARG A 70 3.62 -2.94 -7.19
CA ARG A 70 4.61 -3.50 -6.26
C ARG A 70 5.84 -2.61 -6.16
N SER A 71 6.45 -2.26 -7.29
CA SER A 71 7.66 -1.41 -7.31
C SER A 71 7.40 0.00 -6.77
N ALA A 72 6.24 0.59 -7.08
CA ALA A 72 5.88 1.91 -6.56
C ALA A 72 5.75 1.90 -5.02
N ILE A 73 5.04 0.92 -4.46
CA ILE A 73 4.78 0.84 -3.02
C ILE A 73 6.02 0.37 -2.26
N GLU A 74 6.88 -0.45 -2.87
CA GLU A 74 8.12 -0.93 -2.25
C GLU A 74 9.11 0.20 -1.95
N PHE A 75 9.14 1.26 -2.77
CA PHE A 75 10.12 2.34 -2.60
C PHE A 75 9.58 3.74 -2.91
N ASP A 76 9.14 4.01 -4.14
CA ASP A 76 8.91 5.38 -4.61
C ASP A 76 7.84 6.14 -3.80
N VAL A 77 6.70 5.49 -3.51
CA VAL A 77 5.58 6.09 -2.78
C VAL A 77 5.96 6.35 -1.31
N PRO A 78 6.44 5.37 -0.52
CA PRO A 78 6.84 5.64 0.86
C PRO A 78 7.96 6.69 0.97
N ALA A 79 8.96 6.64 0.09
CA ALA A 79 10.06 7.61 0.09
C ALA A 79 9.56 9.03 -0.19
N PHE A 80 8.68 9.19 -1.18
CA PHE A 80 8.09 10.49 -1.50
C PHE A 80 7.22 11.02 -0.36
N LEU A 81 6.33 10.19 0.20
CA LEU A 81 5.50 10.60 1.34
C LEU A 81 6.35 10.99 2.55
N ALA A 82 7.46 10.29 2.80
CA ALA A 82 8.39 10.60 3.88
C ALA A 82 9.07 11.97 3.68
N GLN A 83 9.42 12.33 2.45
CA GLN A 83 10.00 13.64 2.13
C GLN A 83 8.97 14.77 2.26
N LEU A 84 7.73 14.51 1.86
CA LEU A 84 6.67 15.50 1.82
C LEU A 84 6.03 15.76 3.18
N TRP A 85 5.85 14.71 3.99
CA TRP A 85 5.14 14.74 5.26
C TRP A 85 6.05 14.55 6.48
N SER A 86 7.29 15.05 6.40
CA SER A 86 8.26 15.05 7.50
C SER A 86 7.92 16.11 8.55
N TYR A 87 6.79 15.95 9.25
CA TYR A 87 6.36 16.87 10.29
C TYR A 87 7.04 16.59 11.63
N SER A 88 7.32 17.64 12.40
CA SER A 88 7.79 17.51 13.79
C SER A 88 6.68 17.02 14.73
N ASP A 89 7.08 16.47 15.89
CA ASP A 89 6.13 16.04 16.93
C ASP A 89 5.27 17.20 17.45
N ALA A 90 5.82 18.41 17.48
CA ALA A 90 5.08 19.61 17.87
C ALA A 90 3.96 19.93 16.87
N GLU A 91 4.24 19.87 15.56
CA GLU A 91 3.25 20.11 14.51
C GLU A 91 2.14 19.06 14.51
N VAL A 92 2.50 17.78 14.68
CA VAL A 92 1.54 16.66 14.71
C VAL A 92 0.63 16.70 15.95
N ARG A 93 1.11 17.29 17.06
CA ARG A 93 0.30 17.44 18.26
C ARG A 93 -0.83 18.45 18.06
N ILE A 94 -0.58 19.52 17.31
CA ILE A 94 -1.51 20.65 17.17
C ILE A 94 -2.37 20.57 15.90
N ASP A 95 -1.92 19.87 14.86
CA ASP A 95 -2.59 19.79 13.56
C ASP A 95 -3.04 18.34 13.29
N GLU A 96 -4.36 18.13 13.32
CA GLU A 96 -4.99 16.84 13.12
C GLU A 96 -4.72 16.27 11.71
N LYS A 97 -4.72 17.11 10.67
CA LYS A 97 -4.44 16.68 9.30
C LYS A 97 -3.00 16.20 9.17
N LYS A 98 -2.04 16.89 9.78
CA LYS A 98 -0.64 16.44 9.84
C LYS A 98 -0.48 15.14 10.61
N ARG A 99 -1.22 14.97 11.70
CA ARG A 99 -1.26 13.71 12.48
C ARG A 99 -1.78 12.55 11.64
N TRP A 100 -2.91 12.74 10.96
CA TRP A 100 -3.47 11.75 10.06
C TRP A 100 -2.50 11.40 8.92
N ARG A 101 -1.90 12.41 8.26
CA ARG A 101 -0.89 12.19 7.20
C ARG A 101 0.32 11.39 7.69
N ARG A 102 0.79 11.62 8.93
CA ARG A 102 1.87 10.83 9.54
C ARG A 102 1.47 9.37 9.75
N GLN A 103 0.23 9.10 10.13
CA GLN A 103 -0.29 7.74 10.25
C GLN A 103 -0.46 7.06 8.89
N VAL A 104 -0.91 7.79 7.85
CA VAL A 104 -0.95 7.28 6.46
C VAL A 104 0.46 6.90 5.99
N LEU A 105 1.46 7.75 6.24
CA LEU A 105 2.86 7.44 5.95
C LEU A 105 3.32 6.18 6.70
N ALA A 106 3.02 6.05 8.00
CA ALA A 106 3.37 4.88 8.79
C ALA A 106 2.72 3.60 8.22
N SER A 107 1.42 3.64 7.89
CA SER A 107 0.70 2.55 7.23
C SER A 107 1.35 2.15 5.90
N THR A 108 1.71 3.15 5.08
CA THR A 108 2.38 2.93 3.79
C THR A 108 3.76 2.28 3.96
N MET A 109 4.54 2.71 4.95
CA MET A 109 5.85 2.12 5.28
C MET A 109 5.73 0.68 5.77
N LEU A 110 4.69 0.36 6.56
CA LEU A 110 4.41 -1.02 6.99
C LEU A 110 4.09 -1.90 5.78
N LEU A 111 3.26 -1.42 4.85
CA LEU A 111 2.94 -2.14 3.62
C LEU A 111 4.19 -2.37 2.75
N ALA A 112 5.02 -1.34 2.57
CA ALA A 112 6.28 -1.45 1.84
C ALA A 112 7.22 -2.49 2.47
N THR A 113 7.31 -2.47 3.81
CA THR A 113 8.10 -3.44 4.58
C THR A 113 7.55 -4.86 4.42
N ALA A 114 6.23 -5.04 4.49
CA ALA A 114 5.59 -6.33 4.25
C ALA A 114 5.89 -6.84 2.84
N ILE A 115 5.74 -6.00 1.80
CA ILE A 115 6.08 -6.35 0.42
C ILE A 115 7.53 -6.82 0.33
N ARG A 116 8.48 -6.07 0.90
CA ARG A 116 9.90 -6.42 0.89
C ARG A 116 10.18 -7.80 1.49
N TRP A 117 9.56 -8.13 2.63
CA TRP A 117 9.68 -9.47 3.22
C TRP A 117 9.03 -10.54 2.35
N GLY A 118 7.85 -10.25 1.80
CA GLY A 118 7.06 -11.20 1.01
C GLY A 118 7.64 -11.50 -0.37
N THR A 119 8.41 -10.58 -0.94
CA THR A 119 9.01 -10.72 -2.27
C THR A 119 10.51 -10.98 -2.21
N SER A 120 11.03 -11.33 -1.03
CA SER A 120 12.41 -11.79 -0.85
C SER A 120 12.69 -13.03 -1.69
N ASP A 121 13.90 -13.13 -2.22
CA ASP A 121 14.41 -14.32 -2.91
C ASP A 121 14.73 -15.47 -1.94
N ILE A 122 14.70 -15.19 -0.64
CA ILE A 122 14.92 -16.14 0.44
C ILE A 122 13.64 -16.21 1.27
N ALA A 123 13.23 -17.42 1.62
CA ALA A 123 12.15 -17.66 2.55
C ALA A 123 12.65 -18.43 3.77
N SER A 124 12.22 -18.01 4.94
CA SER A 124 12.46 -18.66 6.21
C SER A 124 11.28 -18.39 7.14
N GLN A 125 11.29 -19.04 8.31
CA GLN A 125 10.28 -18.77 9.33
C GLN A 125 10.26 -17.29 9.77
N SER A 126 11.42 -16.63 9.81
CA SER A 126 11.52 -15.19 10.11
C SER A 126 10.92 -14.32 9.01
N HIS A 127 11.14 -14.66 7.73
CA HIS A 127 10.51 -13.92 6.61
C HIS A 127 8.99 -14.03 6.68
N ALA A 128 8.46 -15.25 6.88
CA ALA A 128 7.02 -15.50 7.01
C ALA A 128 6.42 -14.73 8.21
N HIS A 129 7.10 -14.76 9.36
CA HIS A 129 6.64 -14.05 10.55
C HIS A 129 6.62 -12.53 10.34
N ASN A 130 7.73 -11.97 9.85
CA ASN A 130 7.86 -10.53 9.61
C ASN A 130 6.83 -10.06 8.58
N TYR A 131 6.67 -10.78 7.47
CA TYR A 131 5.64 -10.48 6.48
C TYR A 131 4.26 -10.35 7.14
N THR A 132 3.84 -11.38 7.90
CA THR A 132 2.52 -11.42 8.51
C THR A 132 2.35 -10.30 9.54
N GLN A 133 3.35 -10.06 10.39
CA GLN A 133 3.32 -8.97 11.36
C GLN A 133 3.13 -7.61 10.69
N TYR A 134 3.95 -7.29 9.69
CA TYR A 134 3.86 -5.99 9.01
C TYR A 134 2.57 -5.84 8.21
N MET A 135 2.07 -6.92 7.58
CA MET A 135 0.81 -6.90 6.86
C MET A 135 -0.39 -6.69 7.80
N MET A 136 -0.40 -7.35 8.97
CA MET A 136 -1.42 -7.13 9.98
C MET A 136 -1.40 -5.69 10.51
N ALA A 137 -0.23 -5.19 10.90
CA ALA A 137 -0.09 -3.82 11.39
C ALA A 137 -0.53 -2.78 10.34
N TYR A 138 -0.22 -3.01 9.05
CA TYR A 138 -0.73 -2.18 7.96
C TYR A 138 -2.28 -2.16 7.94
N LEU A 139 -2.93 -3.33 7.99
CA LEU A 139 -4.39 -3.43 7.95
C LEU A 139 -5.06 -2.84 9.20
N GLU A 140 -4.45 -2.99 10.37
CA GLU A 140 -4.92 -2.38 11.62
C GLU A 140 -4.92 -0.85 11.52
N ILE A 141 -3.80 -0.25 11.08
CA ILE A 141 -3.74 1.20 10.89
C ILE A 141 -4.69 1.64 9.77
N LEU A 142 -4.84 0.86 8.69
CA LEU A 142 -5.78 1.16 7.61
C LEU A 142 -7.23 1.25 8.12
N LEU A 143 -7.65 0.29 8.95
CA LEU A 143 -8.99 0.29 9.54
C LEU A 143 -9.18 1.37 10.60
N HIS A 144 -8.12 1.73 11.31
CA HIS A 144 -8.13 2.86 12.24
C HIS A 144 -8.31 4.20 11.49
N LEU A 145 -7.57 4.39 10.40
CA LEU A 145 -7.62 5.61 9.57
C LEU A 145 -8.94 5.75 8.80
N TYR A 146 -9.53 4.62 8.39
CA TYR A 146 -10.74 4.58 7.59
C TYR A 146 -11.76 3.59 8.20
N PRO A 147 -12.46 3.95 9.29
CA PRO A 147 -13.34 3.03 10.01
C PRO A 147 -14.49 2.46 9.16
N SER A 148 -14.93 3.21 8.15
CA SER A 148 -15.98 2.77 7.21
C SER A 148 -15.45 1.90 6.07
N PHE A 149 -14.14 1.68 5.98
CA PHE A 149 -13.54 0.89 4.91
C PHE A 149 -13.87 -0.60 5.06
N LYS A 150 -14.36 -1.19 3.98
CA LYS A 150 -14.62 -2.62 3.90
C LYS A 150 -13.43 -3.31 3.25
N LEU A 151 -12.76 -4.18 4.02
CA LEU A 151 -11.69 -5.03 3.49
C LEU A 151 -12.21 -5.86 2.32
N ARG A 152 -11.49 -5.79 1.21
CA ARG A 152 -11.68 -6.65 0.03
C ARG A 152 -11.03 -8.02 0.20
N PRO A 153 -11.46 -9.05 -0.56
CA PRO A 153 -10.85 -10.39 -0.55
C PRO A 153 -9.33 -10.38 -0.73
N ASN A 154 -8.77 -9.44 -1.49
CA ASN A 154 -7.33 -9.31 -1.67
C ASN A 154 -6.58 -9.04 -0.36
N HIS A 155 -7.17 -8.31 0.60
CA HIS A 155 -6.53 -8.10 1.91
C HIS A 155 -6.48 -9.41 2.71
N HIS A 156 -7.54 -10.22 2.63
CA HIS A 156 -7.55 -11.54 3.25
C HIS A 156 -6.55 -12.48 2.57
N ALA A 157 -6.52 -12.52 1.24
CA ALA A 157 -5.56 -13.30 0.48
C ALA A 157 -4.11 -12.91 0.82
N ALA A 158 -3.84 -11.62 1.02
CA ALA A 158 -2.53 -11.14 1.42
C ALA A 158 -2.09 -11.69 2.79
N LEU A 159 -3.01 -11.95 3.73
CA LEU A 159 -2.66 -12.54 5.03
C LEU A 159 -2.17 -14.00 4.93
N HIS A 160 -2.54 -14.71 3.86
CA HIS A 160 -2.07 -16.09 3.61
C HIS A 160 -0.65 -16.16 3.04
N ILE A 161 -0.09 -15.05 2.54
CA ILE A 161 1.26 -15.06 1.95
C ILE A 161 2.32 -15.51 2.96
N GLY A 162 2.21 -15.13 4.24
CA GLY A 162 3.14 -15.61 5.27
C GLY A 162 3.13 -17.14 5.41
N PHE A 163 1.95 -17.75 5.34
CA PHE A 163 1.81 -19.20 5.30
C PHE A 163 2.45 -19.79 4.04
N PHE A 164 2.18 -19.24 2.86
CA PHE A 164 2.75 -19.71 1.60
C PHE A 164 4.28 -19.59 1.53
N LEU A 165 4.87 -18.54 2.11
CA LEU A 165 6.32 -18.41 2.21
C LEU A 165 6.94 -19.54 3.03
N ARG A 166 6.25 -20.01 4.07
CA ARG A 166 6.72 -21.10 4.92
C ARG A 166 6.61 -22.46 4.23
N GLU A 167 5.50 -22.72 3.54
CA GLU A 167 5.23 -24.04 2.95
C GLU A 167 5.85 -24.22 1.55
N TYR A 168 5.87 -23.15 0.73
CA TYR A 168 6.28 -23.22 -0.68
C TYR A 168 7.58 -22.48 -0.98
N GLY A 169 8.16 -21.81 0.02
CA GLY A 169 9.37 -21.02 -0.15
C GLY A 169 9.11 -19.66 -0.85
N PRO A 170 10.15 -19.07 -1.47
CA PRO A 170 10.08 -17.71 -2.03
C PRO A 170 8.94 -17.53 -3.04
N MET A 171 8.25 -16.38 -2.96
CA MET A 171 7.06 -16.07 -3.77
C MET A 171 7.29 -16.20 -5.27
N ARG A 172 8.50 -15.90 -5.76
CA ARG A 172 8.83 -16.00 -7.18
C ARG A 172 8.67 -17.41 -7.76
N GLY A 173 8.72 -18.45 -6.92
CA GLY A 173 8.52 -19.83 -7.34
C GLY A 173 7.05 -20.16 -7.68
N TRP A 174 6.10 -19.41 -7.13
CA TRP A 174 4.67 -19.72 -7.23
C TRP A 174 3.78 -18.53 -7.62
N TRP A 175 4.34 -17.34 -7.87
CA TRP A 175 3.58 -16.20 -8.37
C TRP A 175 3.05 -16.42 -9.80
N MET A 176 2.03 -15.65 -10.18
CA MET A 176 1.34 -15.86 -11.45
C MET A 176 2.02 -15.25 -12.69
N TYR A 177 3.02 -14.39 -12.54
CA TYR A 177 3.63 -13.68 -13.68
C TYR A 177 4.20 -14.58 -14.79
N PRO A 178 4.87 -15.71 -14.50
CA PRO A 178 5.33 -16.62 -15.54
C PRO A 178 4.15 -17.17 -16.36
N PHE A 179 3.04 -17.50 -15.70
CA PHE A 179 1.84 -18.00 -16.35
C PHE A 179 1.13 -16.91 -17.17
N GLU A 180 1.02 -15.69 -16.65
CA GLU A 180 0.47 -14.54 -17.40
C GLU A 180 1.29 -14.27 -18.67
N ARG A 181 2.61 -14.40 -18.59
CA ARG A 181 3.49 -14.27 -19.76
C ARG A 181 3.23 -15.36 -20.79
N ILE A 182 3.08 -16.61 -20.35
CA ILE A 182 2.76 -17.74 -21.23
C ILE A 182 1.39 -17.53 -21.88
N ILE A 183 0.36 -17.15 -21.12
CA ILE A 183 -0.98 -16.84 -21.65
C ILE A 183 -0.91 -15.73 -22.70
N GLY A 184 -0.15 -14.66 -22.43
CA GLY A 184 0.05 -13.57 -23.39
C GLY A 184 0.80 -13.99 -24.66
N ILE A 185 1.71 -14.98 -24.59
CA ILE A 185 2.34 -15.58 -25.77
C ILE A 185 1.30 -16.41 -26.54
N LEU A 186 0.55 -17.27 -25.85
CA LEU A 186 -0.48 -18.11 -26.47
C LEU A 186 -1.56 -17.29 -27.17
N GLN A 187 -1.99 -16.16 -26.58
CA GLN A 187 -2.92 -15.22 -27.20
C GLN A 187 -2.41 -14.59 -28.50
N LYS A 188 -1.09 -14.50 -28.67
CA LYS A 188 -0.44 -13.96 -29.88
C LYS A 188 -0.13 -15.04 -30.92
N THR A 189 -0.21 -16.30 -30.55
CA THR A 189 -0.06 -17.42 -31.48
C THR A 189 -1.32 -17.52 -32.32
N ASN A 190 -1.17 -17.47 -33.63
CA ASN A 190 -2.29 -17.54 -34.56
C ASN A 190 -2.86 -18.98 -34.55
N THR A 191 -4.10 -19.15 -34.07
CA THR A 191 -4.80 -20.43 -34.01
C THR A 191 -5.63 -20.72 -35.26
N ASN A 192 -5.38 -20.01 -36.37
CA ASN A 192 -6.01 -20.32 -37.64
C ASN A 192 -5.43 -21.63 -38.18
N SER A 193 -6.07 -22.75 -37.83
CA SER A 193 -5.79 -24.12 -38.27
C SER A 193 -5.99 -24.35 -39.78
N LYS A 194 -5.58 -23.40 -40.62
CA LYS A 194 -5.51 -23.57 -42.07
C LYS A 194 -4.13 -24.13 -42.42
N LEU A 195 -4.10 -25.43 -42.72
CA LEU A 195 -3.06 -25.98 -43.59
C LEU A 195 -3.22 -25.31 -44.96
N GLY A 196 -2.16 -24.68 -45.44
CA GLY A 196 -2.10 -24.07 -46.77
C GLY A 196 -2.21 -25.10 -47.88
#